data_AF-A0A355B4K3-F1
#
_entry.id   AF-A0A355B4K3-F1
#
_cell.length_a   1.000
_cell.length_b   1.000
_cell.length_c   1.000
_cell.angle_alpha   90.00
_cell.angle_beta   90.00
_cell.angle_gamma   90.00
#
_symmetry.space_group_name_H-M   'P 1'
#
loop_
_entity.id
_entity.type
_entity.pdbx_description
1 polymer ?
#
loop_
_entity_poly.entity_id
_entity_poly.type
_entity_poly.pdbx_seq_one_letter_code
_entity_poly.pdbx_strand_id
1 'polypeptide(L)'
;MHCATETITSISTHSGTHLDSPYHYGPECEGAPSKTIDRIPLEWCFGDGVVLDFHDAERSHNITVDEVKAKVASLDGKGYKLKPMDIVLIRTDHTTKYLYTPDFEQSHPGMSVDATAWLCEECGIKVMGIDAWGFDIPTG
;
A
#
# COMPACT_ATOMS: atom_id res chain seq x y z
N MET A 1 18.49 -8.30 -35.59
CA MET A 1 17.45 -8.07 -34.56
C MET A 1 17.55 -9.23 -33.60
N HIS A 2 18.18 -9.03 -32.44
CA HIS A 2 18.25 -10.06 -31.41
C HIS A 2 17.02 -9.84 -30.52
N CYS A 3 16.05 -10.76 -30.61
CA CYS A 3 14.97 -10.83 -29.65
C CYS A 3 15.48 -11.71 -28.50
N ALA A 4 15.62 -11.14 -27.30
CA ALA A 4 15.73 -11.96 -26.10
C ALA A 4 14.33 -12.52 -25.80
N THR A 5 14.26 -13.77 -25.35
CA THR A 5 12.99 -14.40 -24.97
C THR A 5 13.21 -15.18 -23.70
N GLU A 6 12.51 -14.79 -22.65
CA GLU A 6 12.50 -15.44 -21.35
C GLU A 6 11.21 -16.26 -21.17
N THR A 7 11.30 -17.38 -20.46
CA THR A 7 10.15 -18.18 -20.04
C THR A 7 10.16 -18.31 -18.53
N ILE A 8 9.12 -17.79 -17.88
CA ILE A 8 8.91 -17.91 -16.44
C ILE A 8 7.98 -19.11 -16.22
N THR A 9 8.48 -20.14 -15.54
CA THR A 9 7.71 -21.38 -15.27
C THR A 9 6.99 -21.37 -13.93
N SER A 10 7.34 -20.44 -13.04
CA SER A 10 6.72 -20.26 -11.73
C SER A 10 6.87 -18.81 -11.27
N ILE A 11 5.83 -18.27 -10.66
CA ILE A 11 5.79 -16.95 -10.04
C ILE A 11 4.97 -17.05 -8.75
N SER A 12 5.40 -16.34 -7.69
CA SER A 12 4.62 -16.23 -6.46
C SER A 12 3.45 -15.28 -6.66
N THR A 13 2.37 -15.45 -5.89
CA THR A 13 1.25 -14.49 -5.86
C THR A 13 1.65 -13.12 -5.30
N HIS A 14 2.77 -13.06 -4.58
CA HIS A 14 3.37 -11.85 -4.01
C HIS A 14 4.61 -11.46 -4.80
N SER A 15 4.47 -11.25 -6.11
CA SER A 15 5.58 -10.89 -7.00
C SER A 15 5.20 -9.72 -7.88
N GLY A 16 6.08 -8.71 -7.92
CA GLY A 16 5.80 -7.45 -8.61
C GLY A 16 4.68 -6.65 -7.94
N THR A 17 4.02 -5.78 -8.69
CA THR A 17 2.81 -5.08 -8.23
C THR A 17 1.67 -6.09 -8.10
N HIS A 18 1.16 -6.26 -6.88
CA HIS A 18 0.14 -7.25 -6.54
C HIS A 18 -0.85 -6.69 -5.51
N LEU A 19 -1.84 -7.50 -5.13
CA LEU A 19 -2.85 -7.15 -4.13
C LEU A 19 -2.96 -8.28 -3.10
N ASP A 20 -2.84 -7.92 -1.83
CA ASP A 20 -2.99 -8.84 -0.71
C ASP A 20 -4.45 -8.89 -0.24
N SER A 21 -5.04 -10.08 -0.28
CA SER A 21 -6.35 -10.33 0.33
C SER A 21 -6.21 -10.54 1.85
N PRO A 22 -7.24 -10.32 2.68
CA PRO A 22 -7.17 -10.56 4.12
C PRO A 22 -6.65 -11.95 4.51
N TYR A 23 -6.89 -12.97 3.67
CA TYR A 23 -6.36 -14.32 3.89
C TYR A 23 -4.83 -14.39 3.99
N HIS A 24 -4.12 -13.43 3.39
CA HIS A 24 -2.66 -13.29 3.50
C HIS A 24 -2.20 -13.13 4.96
N TYR A 25 -3.01 -12.46 5.79
CA TYR A 25 -2.69 -12.20 7.20
C TYR A 25 -3.26 -13.25 8.15
N GLY A 26 -4.27 -14.01 7.75
CA GLY A 26 -4.82 -15.09 8.56
C GLY A 26 -6.11 -15.67 8.01
N PRO A 27 -6.47 -16.90 8.41
CA PRO A 27 -7.65 -17.60 7.91
C PRO A 27 -8.98 -17.01 8.41
N GLU A 28 -8.96 -16.21 9.48
CA GLU A 28 -10.14 -15.58 10.07
C GLU A 28 -9.93 -14.07 10.23
N CYS A 29 -10.99 -13.30 10.00
CA CYS A 29 -11.05 -11.85 10.14
C CYS A 29 -12.47 -11.49 10.62
N GLU A 30 -12.58 -10.62 11.62
CA GLU A 30 -13.87 -10.21 12.21
C GLU A 30 -14.76 -11.39 12.67
N GLY A 31 -14.14 -12.50 13.12
CA GLY A 31 -14.86 -13.70 13.57
C GLY A 31 -15.48 -14.54 12.45
N ALA A 32 -15.11 -14.29 11.19
CA ALA A 32 -15.52 -15.06 10.01
C ALA A 32 -14.31 -15.48 9.17
N PRO A 33 -14.45 -16.45 8.25
CA PRO A 33 -13.38 -16.78 7.31
C PRO A 33 -12.93 -15.56 6.50
N SER A 34 -11.61 -15.33 6.45
CA SER A 34 -11.01 -14.26 5.66
C SER A 34 -11.30 -14.43 4.18
N LYS A 35 -11.53 -13.31 3.48
CA LYS A 35 -11.72 -13.31 2.03
C LYS A 35 -10.41 -13.68 1.35
N THR A 36 -10.44 -14.70 0.49
CA THR A 36 -9.41 -14.98 -0.51
C THR A 36 -9.55 -13.99 -1.68
N ILE A 37 -8.53 -13.90 -2.53
CA ILE A 37 -8.48 -12.91 -3.62
C ILE A 37 -9.68 -12.99 -4.58
N ASP A 38 -10.19 -14.19 -4.87
CA ASP A 38 -11.38 -14.42 -5.71
C ASP A 38 -12.70 -13.95 -5.08
N ARG A 39 -12.68 -13.58 -3.80
CA ARG A 39 -13.84 -13.12 -3.01
C ARG A 39 -13.78 -11.63 -2.68
N ILE A 40 -12.73 -10.93 -3.11
CA ILE A 40 -12.67 -9.47 -2.99
C ILE A 40 -13.69 -8.86 -3.94
N PRO A 41 -14.61 -8.00 -3.46
CA PRO A 41 -15.57 -7.33 -4.34
C PRO A 41 -14.85 -6.41 -5.33
N LEU A 42 -15.19 -6.50 -6.62
CA LEU A 42 -14.52 -5.74 -7.67
C LEU A 42 -14.66 -4.23 -7.46
N GLU A 43 -15.77 -3.78 -6.87
CA GLU A 43 -16.01 -2.39 -6.53
C GLU A 43 -15.04 -1.85 -5.45
N TRP A 44 -14.32 -2.71 -4.73
CA TRP A 44 -13.22 -2.27 -3.86
C TRP A 44 -11.98 -1.88 -4.65
N CYS A 45 -11.79 -2.49 -5.82
CA CYS A 45 -10.61 -2.32 -6.65
C CYS A 45 -10.80 -1.31 -7.78
N PHE A 46 -11.96 -0.61 -7.82
CA PHE A 46 -12.28 0.36 -8.85
C PHE A 46 -12.92 1.61 -8.23
N GLY A 47 -12.16 2.70 -8.19
CA GLY A 47 -12.57 3.95 -7.56
C GLY A 47 -11.58 5.08 -7.87
N ASP A 48 -11.80 6.23 -7.24
CA ASP A 48 -10.89 7.37 -7.39
C ASP A 48 -9.58 7.13 -6.63
N GLY A 49 -8.46 7.38 -7.30
CA GLY A 49 -7.14 7.25 -6.72
C GLY A 49 -6.70 8.54 -6.02
N VAL A 50 -6.26 8.43 -4.77
CA VAL A 50 -5.73 9.54 -3.98
C VAL A 50 -4.27 9.25 -3.63
N VAL A 51 -3.35 10.04 -4.18
CA VAL A 51 -1.92 9.89 -3.90
C VAL A 51 -1.53 10.78 -2.72
N LEU A 52 -0.99 10.15 -1.67
CA LEU A 52 -0.35 10.85 -0.57
C LEU A 52 1.16 10.80 -0.77
N ASP A 53 1.75 11.97 -1.03
CA ASP A 53 3.16 12.08 -1.40
C ASP A 53 4.06 12.14 -0.16
N PHE A 54 4.82 11.08 0.04
CA PHE A 54 5.87 10.88 1.05
C PHE A 54 7.22 10.57 0.39
N HIS A 55 7.47 11.05 -0.84
CA HIS A 55 8.71 10.75 -1.57
C HIS A 55 9.97 11.20 -0.82
N ASP A 56 9.85 12.13 0.13
CA ASP A 56 10.94 12.67 0.94
C ASP A 56 11.07 12.00 2.32
N ALA A 57 10.24 11.00 2.61
CA ALA A 57 10.34 10.25 3.86
C ALA A 57 11.70 9.55 4.00
N GLU A 58 12.25 9.58 5.21
CA GLU A 58 13.47 8.86 5.52
C GLU A 58 13.24 7.34 5.45
N ARG A 59 14.33 6.61 5.17
CA ARG A 59 14.33 5.14 5.24
C ARG A 59 13.94 4.68 6.64
N SER A 60 13.08 3.66 6.72
CA SER A 60 12.51 3.16 7.98
C SER A 60 11.64 4.18 8.75
N HIS A 61 11.20 5.28 8.11
CA HIS A 61 10.24 6.20 8.74
C HIS A 61 8.87 5.54 8.91
N ASN A 62 8.29 5.69 10.10
CA ASN A 62 6.96 5.21 10.42
C ASN A 62 5.95 6.34 10.20
N ILE A 63 5.30 6.35 9.04
CA ILE A 63 4.36 7.39 8.60
C ILE A 63 3.18 7.45 9.57
N THR A 64 3.03 8.58 10.25
CA THR A 64 2.05 8.77 11.32
C THR A 64 0.68 9.19 10.80
N VAL A 65 -0.35 8.98 11.64
CA VAL A 65 -1.72 9.41 11.33
C VAL A 65 -1.83 10.93 11.12
N ASP A 66 -1.05 11.71 11.87
CA ASP A 66 -1.05 13.17 11.77
C ASP A 66 -0.43 13.64 10.45
N GLU A 67 0.65 13.00 10.00
CA GLU A 67 1.24 13.28 8.69
C GLU A 67 0.27 12.91 7.56
N VAL A 68 -0.41 11.76 7.66
CA VAL A 68 -1.42 11.33 6.67
C VAL A 68 -2.57 12.35 6.61
N LYS A 69 -3.12 12.75 7.76
CA LYS A 69 -4.17 13.78 7.84
C LYS A 69 -3.71 15.11 7.25
N ALA A 70 -2.46 15.50 7.51
CA ALA A 70 -1.88 16.71 6.95
C ALA A 70 -1.76 16.63 5.42
N LYS A 71 -1.27 15.49 4.87
CA LYS A 71 -1.20 15.26 3.42
C LYS A 71 -2.59 15.33 2.79
N VAL A 72 -3.59 14.65 3.36
CA VAL A 72 -4.99 14.72 2.90
C VAL A 72 -5.52 16.16 2.91
N ALA A 73 -5.32 16.91 4.00
CA ALA A 73 -5.77 18.29 4.11
C ALA A 73 -5.08 19.25 3.14
N SER A 74 -3.88 18.91 2.65
CA SER A 74 -3.15 19.69 1.65
C SER A 74 -3.54 19.39 0.20
N LEU A 75 -4.28 18.31 -0.04
CA LEU A 75 -4.75 17.97 -1.39
C LEU A 75 -5.66 19.09 -1.93
N ASP A 76 -5.58 19.34 -3.23
CA ASP A 76 -6.42 20.27 -4.03
C ASP A 76 -6.46 21.77 -3.63
N GLY A 77 -5.68 22.18 -2.62
CA GLY A 77 -5.60 23.57 -2.16
C GLY A 77 -6.81 24.06 -1.36
N LYS A 78 -7.90 23.28 -1.30
CA LYS A 78 -9.06 23.52 -0.43
C LYS A 78 -9.21 22.44 0.64
N GLY A 79 -8.42 21.37 0.54
CA GLY A 79 -8.49 20.21 1.38
C GLY A 79 -9.43 19.19 0.78
N TYR A 80 -8.88 18.06 0.37
CA TYR A 80 -9.68 16.92 -0.06
C TYR A 80 -10.25 16.21 1.17
N LYS A 81 -11.51 15.80 1.07
CA LYS A 81 -12.11 14.88 2.05
C LYS A 81 -12.15 13.50 1.42
N LEU A 82 -11.36 12.57 1.96
CA LEU A 82 -11.44 11.16 1.59
C LEU A 82 -12.89 10.68 1.69
N LYS A 83 -13.34 9.99 0.65
CA LYS A 83 -14.65 9.33 0.63
C LYS A 83 -14.46 7.81 0.76
N PRO A 84 -15.46 7.10 1.30
CA PRO A 84 -15.45 5.64 1.27
C PRO A 84 -15.20 5.13 -0.14
N MET A 85 -14.42 4.05 -0.25
CA MET A 85 -14.02 3.43 -1.52
C MET A 85 -13.00 4.21 -2.37
N ASP A 86 -12.46 5.34 -1.90
CA ASP A 86 -11.22 5.87 -2.50
C ASP A 86 -10.09 4.82 -2.39
N ILE A 87 -9.17 4.85 -3.35
CA ILE A 87 -7.95 4.03 -3.34
C ILE A 87 -6.80 4.93 -2.93
N VAL A 88 -6.28 4.74 -1.72
CA VAL A 88 -5.20 5.58 -1.19
C VAL A 88 -3.85 4.98 -1.54
N LEU A 89 -3.04 5.73 -2.27
CA LEU A 89 -1.71 5.34 -2.73
C LEU A 89 -0.65 6.15 -2.00
N ILE A 90 0.21 5.47 -1.26
CA ILE A 90 1.33 6.06 -0.53
C ILE A 90 2.54 6.04 -1.45
N ARG A 91 2.97 7.22 -1.90
CA ARG A 91 4.16 7.37 -2.74
C ARG A 91 5.35 7.69 -1.86
N THR A 92 6.37 6.84 -1.89
CA THR A 92 7.62 6.97 -1.12
C THR A 92 8.85 7.08 -2.02
N ASP A 93 8.69 6.80 -3.32
CA ASP A 93 9.76 6.64 -4.31
C ASP A 93 10.81 5.58 -3.90
N HIS A 94 10.50 4.69 -2.94
CA HIS A 94 11.47 3.73 -2.40
C HIS A 94 11.95 2.76 -3.48
N THR A 95 11.03 2.18 -4.24
CA THR A 95 11.36 1.35 -5.41
C THR A 95 12.20 2.11 -6.43
N THR A 96 11.82 3.35 -6.76
CA THR A 96 12.56 4.16 -7.75
C THR A 96 14.01 4.46 -7.31
N LYS A 97 14.23 4.68 -6.01
CA LYS A 97 15.53 5.11 -5.48
C LYS A 97 16.46 3.95 -5.09
N TYR A 98 15.89 2.83 -4.62
CA TYR A 98 16.66 1.80 -3.93
C TYR A 98 16.45 0.40 -4.48
N LEU A 99 15.66 0.21 -5.54
CA LEU A 99 15.57 -1.10 -6.20
C LEU A 99 16.98 -1.59 -6.58
N TYR A 100 17.28 -2.84 -6.23
CA TYR A 100 18.58 -3.49 -6.37
C TYR A 100 19.66 -3.12 -5.33
N THR A 101 19.37 -2.32 -4.30
CA THR A 101 20.29 -2.20 -3.17
C THR A 101 20.19 -3.43 -2.25
N PRO A 102 21.27 -3.83 -1.56
CA PRO A 102 21.25 -5.02 -0.70
C PRO A 102 20.24 -4.96 0.46
N ASP A 103 19.87 -3.74 0.87
CA ASP A 103 19.01 -3.45 2.01
C ASP A 103 17.61 -2.96 1.60
N PHE A 104 17.24 -3.10 0.31
CA PHE A 104 15.98 -2.63 -0.26
C PHE A 104 14.76 -3.04 0.58
N GLU A 105 14.70 -4.29 1.01
CA GLU A 105 13.55 -4.85 1.73
C GLU A 105 13.51 -4.43 3.20
N GLN A 106 14.64 -4.03 3.81
CA GLN A 106 14.77 -3.79 5.25
C GLN A 106 14.76 -2.31 5.66
N SER A 107 14.54 -1.40 4.72
CA SER A 107 14.85 0.02 4.93
C SER A 107 13.83 0.98 4.30
N HIS A 108 12.66 0.49 3.93
CA HIS A 108 11.63 1.35 3.38
C HIS A 108 10.85 2.07 4.48
N PRO A 109 10.34 3.28 4.22
CA PRO A 109 9.28 3.86 5.04
C PRO A 109 8.01 2.99 4.95
N GLY A 110 7.15 3.10 5.94
CA GLY A 110 5.91 2.34 6.01
C GLY A 110 4.86 3.01 6.87
N MET A 111 3.63 2.53 6.77
CA MET A 111 2.48 3.09 7.48
C MET A 111 2.43 2.65 8.93
N SER A 112 2.06 3.56 9.82
CA SER A 112 1.77 3.20 11.21
C SER A 112 0.43 2.49 11.35
N VAL A 113 0.26 1.76 12.46
CA VAL A 113 -1.01 1.10 12.82
C VAL A 113 -2.14 2.12 12.90
N ASP A 114 -1.92 3.26 13.57
CA ASP A 114 -2.94 4.30 13.76
C ASP A 114 -3.32 4.98 12.44
N ALA A 115 -2.35 5.18 11.54
CA ALA A 115 -2.61 5.74 10.22
C ALA A 115 -3.47 4.79 9.37
N THR A 116 -3.13 3.50 9.40
CA THR A 116 -3.87 2.45 8.70
C THR A 116 -5.29 2.29 9.27
N ALA A 117 -5.43 2.26 10.59
CA ALA A 117 -6.72 2.19 11.27
C ALA A 117 -7.60 3.40 10.92
N TRP A 118 -7.06 4.62 10.94
CA TRP A 118 -7.82 5.82 10.58
C TRP A 118 -8.34 5.79 9.13
N LEU A 119 -7.53 5.33 8.18
CA LEU A 119 -7.96 5.16 6.78
C LEU A 119 -9.08 4.11 6.67
N CYS A 120 -8.96 2.97 7.35
CA CYS A 120 -9.96 1.91 7.33
C CYS A 120 -11.27 2.31 8.03
N GLU A 121 -11.18 2.73 9.28
CA GLU A 121 -12.31 2.85 10.20
C GLU A 121 -13.04 4.18 10.05
N GLU A 122 -12.30 5.29 9.92
CA GLU A 122 -12.89 6.63 9.87
C GLU A 122 -13.14 7.11 8.43
N CYS A 123 -12.28 6.72 7.48
CA CYS A 123 -12.42 7.14 6.08
C CYS A 123 -13.16 6.12 5.21
N GLY A 124 -13.31 4.87 5.66
CA GLY A 124 -13.98 3.82 4.89
C GLY A 124 -13.19 3.35 3.68
N ILE A 125 -11.86 3.44 3.73
CA ILE A 125 -10.95 2.96 2.67
C ILE A 125 -10.91 1.43 2.69
N LYS A 126 -10.94 0.82 1.51
CA LYS A 126 -10.88 -0.66 1.33
C LYS A 126 -9.60 -1.13 0.68
N VAL A 127 -8.98 -0.30 -0.16
CA VAL A 127 -7.73 -0.63 -0.85
C VAL A 127 -6.74 0.50 -0.63
N MET A 128 -5.56 0.10 -0.19
CA MET A 128 -4.40 0.98 -0.01
C MET A 128 -3.22 0.35 -0.75
N GLY A 129 -2.32 1.18 -1.27
CA GLY A 129 -1.12 0.73 -1.96
C GLY A 129 0.10 1.55 -1.56
N ILE A 130 1.29 0.95 -1.68
CA ILE A 130 2.57 1.61 -1.45
C ILE A 130 3.57 1.17 -2.54
N ASP A 131 4.56 2.00 -2.83
CA ASP A 131 5.66 1.72 -3.76
C ASP A 131 6.96 1.27 -3.06
N ALA A 132 6.80 0.38 -2.07
CA ALA A 132 7.85 -0.22 -1.26
C ALA A 132 7.72 -1.75 -1.20
N TRP A 133 8.61 -2.43 -0.44
CA TRP A 133 8.57 -3.89 -0.28
C TRP A 133 7.35 -4.36 0.53
N GLY A 134 7.02 -3.66 1.61
CA GLY A 134 5.84 -3.89 2.45
C GLY A 134 5.07 -2.60 2.73
N PHE A 135 3.86 -2.73 3.25
CA PHE A 135 2.97 -1.61 3.58
C PHE A 135 3.38 -0.89 4.88
N ASP A 136 3.66 -1.67 5.92
CA ASP A 136 4.19 -1.26 7.21
C ASP A 136 5.73 -1.25 7.21
N ILE A 137 6.34 -0.67 8.24
CA ILE A 137 7.80 -0.65 8.37
C ILE A 137 8.36 -2.09 8.52
N PRO A 138 9.56 -2.39 7.98
CA PRO A 138 10.20 -3.68 8.18
C PRO A 138 10.34 -4.03 9.67
N THR A 139 10.05 -5.29 10.02
CA THR A 139 10.31 -5.82 11.37
C THR A 139 11.78 -6.21 11.48
N GLY A 140 12.62 -5.28 11.92
CA GLY A 140 14.08 -5.45 12.09
C GLY A 140 14.63 -4.65 13.25
#